data_AF-A0A3B5PSD2-F1
#
_entry.id   AF-A0A3B5PSD2-F1
#
_cell.length_a   1.000
_cell.length_b   1.000
_cell.length_c   1.000
_cell.angle_alpha   90.00
_cell.angle_beta   90.00
_cell.angle_gamma   90.00
#
_symmetry.space_group_name_H-M   'P 1'
#
loop_
_entity.id
_entity.type
_entity.pdbx_description
1 polymer ?
#
loop_
_entity_poly.entity_id
_entity_poly.type
_entity_poly.pdbx_seq_one_letter_code
_entity_poly.pdbx_strand_id
1 'polypeptide(L)'
;MSKEAVMSMRGIKGYFIFRQASPFDVTQLSVNLTNLRELVGPYHVHNFPVPSVRSGQCSNDNVGGHWNPFAVDTTSPTYPAGPGSTHDKYEIGDLSAKHMSLSGRSAFDMTFTDFNLPLFGQNSIVGRSVVIHLVNSDRYACANIYSMILLWLLPTVGNVAAKLCCRLVLI
;
A
#
# COMPACT_ATOMS: atom_id res chain seq x y z
N MET A 1 -1.41 15.91 3.83
CA MET A 1 -0.69 15.66 2.56
C MET A 1 -1.01 14.28 2.01
N SER A 2 -1.04 14.10 0.68
CA SER A 2 -1.35 12.81 0.05
C SER A 2 -0.10 11.98 -0.24
N LYS A 3 -0.19 10.67 -0.05
CA LYS A 3 0.79 9.65 -0.42
C LYS A 3 0.12 8.67 -1.38
N GLU A 4 0.90 8.05 -2.25
CA GLU A 4 0.34 7.23 -3.32
C GLU A 4 1.20 6.00 -3.60
N ALA A 5 0.51 4.89 -3.90
CA ALA A 5 1.09 3.74 -4.57
C ALA A 5 0.33 3.48 -5.88
N VAL A 6 1.00 3.72 -7.01
CA VAL A 6 0.45 3.48 -8.34
C VAL A 6 0.65 2.01 -8.71
N MET A 7 -0.46 1.29 -8.92
CA MET A 7 -0.45 -0.11 -9.30
C MET A 7 -0.45 -0.23 -10.82
N SER A 8 0.60 -0.83 -11.38
CA SER A 8 0.72 -1.13 -12.81
C SER A 8 1.58 -2.38 -13.02
N MET A 9 1.03 -3.54 -12.67
CA MET A 9 1.77 -4.81 -12.68
C MET A 9 0.84 -5.97 -13.02
N ARG A 10 1.31 -6.90 -13.86
CA ARG A 10 0.56 -8.10 -14.29
C ARG A 10 -0.86 -7.82 -14.79
N GLY A 11 -1.05 -6.66 -15.43
CA GLY A 11 -2.34 -6.23 -15.98
C GLY A 11 -3.25 -5.48 -15.01
N ILE A 12 -3.01 -5.55 -13.69
CA ILE A 12 -3.74 -4.71 -12.72
C ILE A 12 -3.31 -3.26 -12.92
N LYS A 13 -4.29 -2.36 -12.97
CA LYS A 13 -4.07 -0.91 -13.10
C LYS A 13 -4.88 -0.17 -12.05
N GLY A 14 -4.31 0.89 -11.50
CA GLY A 14 -4.99 1.76 -10.56
C GLY A 14 -4.05 2.35 -9.51
N TYR A 15 -4.57 2.67 -8.33
CA TYR A 15 -3.81 3.29 -7.26
C TYR A 15 -4.38 3.01 -5.88
N PHE A 16 -3.52 3.21 -4.88
CA PHE A 16 -3.87 3.45 -3.49
C PHE A 16 -3.45 4.87 -3.16
N ILE A 17 -4.37 5.69 -2.66
CA ILE A 17 -4.10 7.04 -2.17
C ILE A 17 -4.34 7.06 -0.67
N PHE A 18 -3.34 7.54 0.08
CA PHE A 18 -3.40 7.71 1.52
C PHE A 18 -3.34 9.20 1.84
N ARG A 19 -4.32 9.72 2.59
CA ARG A 19 -4.36 11.14 2.99
C ARG A 19 -4.45 11.26 4.50
N GLN A 20 -3.50 11.98 5.07
CA GLN A 20 -3.50 12.35 6.48
C GLN A 20 -3.12 13.84 6.55
N ALA A 21 -3.96 14.68 7.16
CA ALA A 21 -3.76 16.12 7.15
C ALA A 21 -2.57 16.51 8.03
N SER A 22 -2.50 15.95 9.24
CA SER A 22 -1.40 16.09 10.20
C SER A 22 -1.09 14.74 10.89
N PRO A 23 -0.02 14.63 11.70
CA PRO A 23 0.26 13.43 12.48
C PRO A 23 -0.84 13.02 13.48
N PHE A 24 -1.78 13.91 13.79
CA PHE A 24 -2.86 13.68 14.76
C PHE A 24 -4.19 13.30 14.11
N ASP A 25 -4.28 13.36 12.79
CA ASP A 25 -5.50 13.02 12.05
C ASP A 25 -5.53 11.54 11.65
N VAL A 26 -6.71 11.02 11.37
CA VAL A 26 -6.88 9.69 10.77
C VAL A 26 -6.43 9.67 9.32
N THR A 27 -6.09 8.49 8.81
CA THR A 27 -5.71 8.31 7.41
C THR A 27 -6.93 7.92 6.59
N GLN A 28 -7.24 8.70 5.56
CA GLN A 28 -8.18 8.29 4.52
C GLN A 28 -7.46 7.47 3.46
N LEU A 29 -7.93 6.25 3.22
CA LEU A 29 -7.44 5.31 2.21
C LEU A 29 -8.44 5.25 1.06
N SER A 30 -8.07 5.73 -0.12
CA SER A 30 -8.83 5.54 -1.35
C SER A 30 -8.15 4.50 -2.24
N VAL A 31 -8.90 3.49 -2.67
CA VAL A 31 -8.40 2.39 -3.52
C VAL A 31 -9.21 2.39 -4.80
N ASN A 32 -8.55 2.51 -5.94
CA ASN A 32 -9.15 2.34 -7.25
C ASN A 32 -8.30 1.33 -8.04
N LEU A 33 -8.86 0.18 -8.36
CA LEU A 33 -8.17 -0.91 -9.05
C LEU A 33 -9.08 -1.50 -10.11
N THR A 34 -8.49 -1.86 -11.24
CA THR A 34 -9.17 -2.49 -12.38
C THR A 34 -8.42 -3.73 -12.81
N ASN A 35 -9.13 -4.60 -13.55
CA ASN A 35 -8.58 -5.83 -14.12
C ASN A 35 -8.05 -6.82 -13.06
N LEU A 36 -8.77 -6.92 -11.93
CA LEU A 36 -8.48 -7.86 -10.85
C LEU A 36 -8.79 -9.32 -11.24
N ARG A 37 -9.74 -9.50 -12.18
CA ARG A 37 -10.14 -10.80 -12.75
C ARG A 37 -10.53 -11.85 -11.71
N GLU A 38 -10.98 -11.43 -10.53
CA GLU A 38 -11.35 -12.30 -9.41
C GLU A 38 -10.19 -13.18 -8.91
N LEU A 39 -8.95 -12.88 -9.32
CA LEU A 39 -7.76 -13.69 -9.02
C LEU A 39 -7.14 -13.37 -7.66
N VAL A 40 -7.35 -12.14 -7.19
CA VAL A 40 -6.68 -11.57 -6.02
C VAL A 40 -7.64 -11.36 -4.88
N GLY A 41 -7.12 -11.32 -3.65
CA GLY A 41 -7.92 -11.12 -2.46
C GLY A 41 -7.20 -10.22 -1.44
N PRO A 42 -6.28 -10.77 -0.65
CA PRO A 42 -5.57 -10.01 0.36
C PRO A 42 -4.65 -8.95 -0.24
N TYR A 43 -4.48 -7.84 0.45
CA TYR A 43 -3.52 -6.79 0.15
C TYR A 43 -3.05 -6.14 1.44
N HIS A 44 -1.73 -5.91 1.53
CA HIS A 44 -1.07 -5.47 2.74
C HIS A 44 0.00 -4.43 2.43
N VAL A 45 0.35 -3.61 3.42
CA VAL A 45 1.62 -2.86 3.42
C VAL A 45 2.73 -3.80 3.88
N HIS A 46 3.83 -3.85 3.13
CA HIS A 46 5.00 -4.66 3.43
C HIS A 46 6.18 -3.82 3.93
N ASN A 47 7.18 -4.47 4.52
CA ASN A 47 8.27 -3.80 5.22
C ASN A 47 9.12 -2.88 4.32
N PHE A 48 9.43 -3.30 3.10
CA PHE A 48 10.42 -2.64 2.25
C PHE A 48 9.83 -2.13 0.93
N PRO A 49 10.45 -1.11 0.31
CA PRO A 49 10.08 -0.68 -1.02
C PRO A 49 10.44 -1.75 -2.07
N VAL A 50 9.58 -1.91 -3.07
CA VAL A 50 9.79 -2.65 -4.31
C VAL A 50 11.08 -2.16 -5.00
N PRO A 51 12.05 -3.05 -5.27
CA PRO A 51 13.26 -2.72 -6.01
C PRO A 51 12.99 -2.50 -7.50
N SER A 52 13.75 -1.61 -8.12
CA SER A 52 13.59 -1.22 -9.53
C SER A 52 14.22 -2.21 -10.54
N VAL A 53 15.18 -3.04 -10.12
CA VAL A 53 16.03 -3.82 -11.06
C VAL A 53 16.08 -5.32 -10.74
N ARG A 54 15.38 -5.79 -9.70
CA ARG A 54 15.43 -7.20 -9.30
C ARG A 54 14.29 -8.02 -9.89
N SER A 55 14.58 -9.25 -10.31
CA SER A 55 13.56 -10.25 -10.61
C SER A 55 12.74 -10.57 -9.37
N GLY A 56 11.49 -11.01 -9.56
CA GLY A 56 10.60 -11.31 -8.44
C GLY A 56 10.36 -10.10 -7.54
N GLN A 57 10.06 -8.94 -8.12
CA GLN A 57 9.97 -7.64 -7.42
C GLN A 57 9.18 -7.68 -6.10
N CYS A 58 8.10 -8.48 -6.03
CA CYS A 58 7.25 -8.59 -4.84
C CYS A 58 7.67 -9.69 -3.87
N SER A 59 8.75 -10.43 -4.11
CA SER A 59 9.16 -11.59 -3.29
C SER A 59 9.44 -11.23 -1.82
N ASN A 60 9.47 -12.25 -0.95
CA ASN A 60 9.84 -12.10 0.45
C ASN A 60 11.19 -11.38 0.61
N ASP A 61 12.19 -11.78 -0.16
CA ASP A 61 13.55 -11.22 -0.09
C ASP A 61 13.61 -9.74 -0.52
N ASN A 62 12.64 -9.28 -1.31
CA ASN A 62 12.63 -7.93 -1.87
C ASN A 62 11.79 -6.94 -1.07
N VAL A 63 10.56 -7.31 -0.69
CA VAL A 63 9.66 -6.39 0.05
C VAL A 63 9.47 -6.77 1.52
N GLY A 64 10.05 -7.89 1.98
CA GLY A 64 9.92 -8.35 3.36
C GLY A 64 8.53 -8.86 3.70
N GLY A 65 8.28 -9.11 4.99
CA GLY A 65 6.96 -9.48 5.52
C GLY A 65 5.97 -8.31 5.60
N HIS A 66 4.82 -8.55 6.23
CA HIS A 66 3.82 -7.53 6.49
C HIS A 66 4.35 -6.47 7.47
N TRP A 67 3.88 -5.24 7.32
CA TRP A 67 4.21 -4.16 8.23
C TRP A 67 3.46 -4.32 9.56
N ASN A 68 4.16 -4.88 10.55
CA ASN A 68 3.62 -5.20 11.87
C ASN A 68 4.58 -4.74 12.99
N PRO A 69 4.75 -3.43 13.22
CA PRO A 69 5.73 -2.90 14.18
C PRO A 69 5.40 -3.24 15.64
N PHE A 70 4.16 -3.59 15.93
CA PHE A 70 3.71 -3.95 17.28
C PHE A 70 3.70 -5.47 17.51
N ALA A 71 4.19 -6.26 16.55
CA ALA A 71 4.23 -7.72 16.63
C ALA A 71 2.87 -8.33 17.05
N VAL A 72 1.78 -7.83 16.46
CA VAL A 72 0.45 -8.40 16.63
C VAL A 72 0.49 -9.86 16.18
N ASP A 73 0.03 -10.77 17.03
CA ASP A 73 0.01 -12.20 16.74
C ASP A 73 -1.15 -12.54 15.77
N THR A 74 -0.79 -12.71 14.49
CA THR A 74 -1.74 -13.07 13.42
C THR A 74 -2.18 -14.54 13.46
N THR A 75 -1.53 -15.37 14.28
CA THR A 75 -1.90 -16.78 14.47
C THR A 75 -2.88 -16.99 15.61
N SER A 76 -3.08 -15.96 16.44
CA SER A 76 -4.04 -15.98 17.52
C SER A 76 -5.46 -16.22 16.97
N PRO A 77 -6.27 -17.09 17.61
CA PRO A 77 -7.69 -17.23 17.29
C PRO A 77 -8.50 -15.94 17.47
N THR A 78 -7.96 -14.97 18.21
CA THR A 78 -8.58 -13.66 18.44
C THR A 78 -8.16 -12.61 17.41
N TYR A 79 -7.25 -12.92 16.49
CA TYR A 79 -6.93 -12.04 15.37
C TYR A 79 -8.18 -11.87 14.49
N PRO A 80 -8.63 -10.64 14.19
CA PRO A 80 -9.89 -10.49 13.48
C PRO A 80 -9.78 -10.98 12.03
N ALA A 81 -10.71 -11.83 11.61
CA ALA A 81 -10.72 -12.44 10.27
C ALA A 81 -11.23 -11.50 9.16
N GLY A 82 -11.64 -10.27 9.50
CA GLY A 82 -12.21 -9.30 8.58
C GLY A 82 -12.61 -8.02 9.31
N PRO A 83 -13.30 -7.09 8.62
CA PRO A 83 -13.64 -5.78 9.18
C PRO A 83 -14.58 -5.88 10.37
N GLY A 84 -14.51 -4.89 11.27
CA GLY A 84 -15.46 -4.74 12.38
C GLY A 84 -14.84 -4.79 13.78
N SER A 85 -13.53 -5.04 13.89
CA SER A 85 -12.78 -4.86 15.14
C SER A 85 -12.15 -3.47 15.20
N THR A 86 -11.54 -3.13 16.35
CA THR A 86 -10.76 -1.90 16.49
C THR A 86 -9.42 -2.05 15.74
N HIS A 87 -8.97 -0.98 15.07
CA HIS A 87 -7.83 -1.06 14.14
C HIS A 87 -6.47 -1.35 14.82
N ASP A 88 -6.39 -1.24 16.15
CA ASP A 88 -5.24 -1.65 16.96
C ASP A 88 -5.08 -3.18 17.06
N LYS A 89 -6.12 -3.96 16.72
CA LYS A 89 -6.08 -5.43 16.74
C LYS A 89 -5.47 -6.06 15.50
N TYR A 90 -5.21 -5.28 14.48
CA TYR A 90 -4.66 -5.75 13.21
C TYR A 90 -3.18 -5.36 13.11
N GLU A 91 -2.44 -6.06 12.26
CA GLU A 91 -1.17 -5.50 11.77
C GLU A 91 -1.45 -4.12 11.14
N ILE A 92 -0.57 -3.13 11.35
CA ILE A 92 -0.73 -1.80 10.73
C ILE A 92 -0.93 -1.95 9.21
N GLY A 93 -0.16 -2.85 8.61
CA GLY A 93 -0.20 -3.14 7.18
C GLY A 93 -1.36 -3.99 6.71
N ASP A 94 -2.21 -4.56 7.58
CA ASP A 94 -3.31 -5.45 7.13
C ASP A 94 -4.53 -4.65 6.66
N LEU A 95 -4.46 -4.21 5.41
CA LEU A 95 -5.50 -3.39 4.80
C LEU A 95 -6.75 -4.22 4.47
N SER A 96 -6.59 -5.47 4.04
CA SER A 96 -7.73 -6.33 3.68
C SER A 96 -8.60 -6.72 4.87
N ALA A 97 -7.99 -7.09 6.00
CA ALA A 97 -8.76 -7.44 7.18
C ALA A 97 -9.42 -6.21 7.79
N LYS A 98 -8.81 -5.02 7.70
CA LYS A 98 -9.45 -3.76 8.12
C LYS A 98 -10.55 -3.28 7.17
N HIS A 99 -10.33 -3.36 5.86
CA HIS A 99 -11.08 -2.61 4.84
C HIS A 99 -11.66 -3.48 3.72
N MET A 100 -11.86 -4.77 3.96
CA MET A 100 -12.41 -5.76 3.04
C MET A 100 -11.40 -6.29 2.00
N SER A 101 -11.48 -7.60 1.74
CA SER A 101 -10.71 -8.31 0.71
C SER A 101 -11.15 -7.94 -0.71
N LEU A 102 -10.24 -8.07 -1.69
CA LEU A 102 -10.52 -7.94 -3.13
C LEU A 102 -11.16 -9.20 -3.76
N SER A 103 -11.30 -10.31 -3.01
CA SER A 103 -11.75 -11.61 -3.53
C SER A 103 -13.07 -11.50 -4.29
N GLY A 104 -13.17 -12.22 -5.42
CA GLY A 104 -14.40 -12.27 -6.23
C GLY A 104 -14.75 -10.96 -6.94
N ARG A 105 -13.78 -10.05 -7.13
CA ARG A 105 -14.01 -8.77 -7.81
C ARG A 105 -13.15 -8.63 -9.06
N SER A 106 -13.73 -7.99 -10.08
CA SER A 106 -13.03 -7.63 -11.33
C SER A 106 -12.47 -6.19 -11.28
N ALA A 107 -13.06 -5.33 -10.47
CA ALA A 107 -12.62 -3.96 -10.15
C ALA A 107 -12.98 -3.61 -8.70
N PHE A 108 -12.33 -2.59 -8.14
CA PHE A 108 -12.56 -2.14 -6.77
C PHE A 108 -12.36 -0.62 -6.70
N ASP A 109 -13.36 0.10 -6.20
CA ASP A 109 -13.33 1.55 -6.06
C ASP A 109 -14.02 1.96 -4.76
N MET A 110 -13.23 2.20 -3.71
CA MET A 110 -13.73 2.46 -2.36
C MET A 110 -12.82 3.42 -1.62
N THR A 111 -13.40 4.15 -0.65
CA THR A 111 -12.64 4.96 0.31
C THR A 111 -12.98 4.54 1.74
N PHE A 112 -11.95 4.47 2.58
CA PHE A 112 -12.03 4.03 3.96
C PHE A 112 -11.32 5.01 4.89
N THR A 113 -11.77 5.04 6.15
CA THR A 113 -11.06 5.72 7.23
C THR A 113 -10.26 4.70 8.02
N ASP A 114 -8.96 4.93 8.18
CA ASP A 114 -8.06 4.09 8.98
C ASP A 114 -7.47 4.87 10.17
N PHE A 115 -7.79 4.37 11.37
CA PHE A 115 -7.33 4.93 12.64
C PHE A 115 -5.91 4.49 13.05
N ASN A 116 -5.31 3.51 12.35
CA ASN A 116 -4.02 2.93 12.70
C ASN A 116 -3.17 2.69 11.44
N LEU A 117 -3.10 3.68 10.54
CA LEU A 117 -2.28 3.65 9.32
C LEU A 117 -1.50 4.96 9.14
N PRO A 118 -0.51 5.24 10.00
CA PRO A 118 0.15 6.54 10.04
C PRO A 118 0.97 6.82 8.77
N LEU A 119 0.97 8.08 8.33
CA LEU A 119 1.82 8.61 7.25
C LEU A 119 3.00 9.43 7.79
N PHE A 120 3.11 9.56 9.10
CA PHE A 120 4.15 10.29 9.82
C PHE A 120 4.74 9.45 10.96
N GLY A 121 5.91 9.86 11.44
CA GLY A 121 6.59 9.22 12.56
C GLY A 121 7.20 7.86 12.23
N GLN A 122 7.72 7.20 13.27
CA GLN A 122 8.49 5.96 13.15
C GLN A 122 7.72 4.83 12.47
N ASN A 123 6.40 4.79 12.68
CA ASN A 123 5.55 3.72 12.15
C ASN A 123 4.96 4.01 10.77
N SER A 124 5.41 5.09 10.12
CA SER A 124 4.88 5.52 8.83
C SER A 124 4.95 4.42 7.78
N ILE A 125 3.90 4.34 6.95
CA ILE A 125 3.86 3.47 5.77
C ILE A 125 4.54 4.10 4.54
N VAL A 126 4.98 5.35 4.62
CA VAL A 126 5.69 6.02 3.52
C VAL A 126 7.09 5.40 3.36
N GLY A 127 7.51 5.18 2.12
CA GLY A 127 8.79 4.50 1.81
C GLY A 127 8.69 2.97 1.83
N ARG A 128 7.49 2.43 2.04
CA ARG A 128 7.18 1.00 1.99
C ARG A 128 6.47 0.63 0.69
N SER A 129 5.92 -0.58 0.61
CA SER A 129 5.15 -1.04 -0.54
C SER A 129 3.78 -1.57 -0.14
N VAL A 130 2.81 -1.45 -1.05
CA VAL A 130 1.57 -2.25 -1.01
C VAL A 130 1.79 -3.50 -1.86
N VAL A 131 1.42 -4.66 -1.35
CA VAL A 131 1.42 -5.93 -2.08
C VAL A 131 -0.01 -6.45 -2.15
N ILE A 132 -0.43 -6.84 -3.34
CA ILE A 132 -1.67 -7.56 -3.60
C ILE A 132 -1.33 -9.03 -3.78
N HIS A 133 -2.09 -9.89 -3.12
CA HIS A 133 -1.93 -11.34 -3.13
C HIS A 133 -3.05 -12.00 -3.94
N LEU A 134 -2.72 -13.13 -4.56
CA LEU A 134 -3.69 -14.09 -5.05
C LEU A 134 -4.55 -14.60 -3.90
N VAL A 135 -5.71 -15.17 -4.21
CA VAL A 135 -6.61 -15.78 -3.20
C VAL A 135 -5.95 -16.92 -2.39
N ASN A 136 -4.89 -17.54 -2.92
CA ASN A 136 -4.08 -18.54 -2.23
C ASN A 136 -2.93 -17.92 -1.40
N SER A 137 -2.93 -16.60 -1.20
CA SER A 137 -1.91 -15.80 -0.49
C SER A 137 -0.58 -15.59 -1.20
N ASP A 138 -0.39 -16.12 -2.41
CA ASP A 138 0.83 -15.85 -3.19
C ASP A 138 0.90 -14.38 -3.62
N ARG A 139 2.09 -13.79 -3.56
CA ARG A 139 2.29 -12.38 -3.92
C ARG A 139 2.14 -12.19 -5.42
N TYR A 140 1.23 -11.29 -5.81
CA TYR A 140 0.86 -11.12 -7.21
C TYR A 140 1.39 -9.83 -7.82
N ALA A 141 1.11 -8.69 -7.19
CA ALA A 141 1.46 -7.38 -7.68
C ALA A 141 1.88 -6.48 -6.51
N CYS A 142 2.76 -5.51 -6.75
CA CYS A 142 3.22 -4.62 -5.71
C CYS A 142 3.56 -3.24 -6.26
N ALA A 143 3.48 -2.24 -5.39
CA ALA A 143 3.76 -0.84 -5.71
C ALA A 143 4.32 -0.10 -4.50
N ASN A 144 5.22 0.86 -4.73
CA ASN A 144 5.81 1.67 -3.67
C ASN A 144 4.90 2.81 -3.23
N ILE A 145 4.90 3.08 -1.92
CA ILE A 145 4.16 4.17 -1.28
C ILE A 145 5.09 5.37 -1.17
N TYR A 146 4.84 6.39 -1.99
CA TYR A 146 5.65 7.60 -2.03
C TYR A 146 4.86 8.84 -1.65
N SER A 147 5.59 9.86 -1.18
CA SER A 147 5.06 11.21 -1.06
C SER A 147 4.69 11.76 -2.43
N MET A 148 3.43 12.15 -2.60
CA MET A 148 3.02 12.88 -3.79
C MET A 148 3.64 14.28 -3.71
N ILE A 149 4.80 14.48 -4.35
CA ILE A 149 5.33 15.81 -4.60
C ILE A 149 4.43 16.39 -5.70
N LEU A 150 3.79 17.51 -5.37
CA LEU A 150 3.05 18.30 -6.35
C LEU A 150 4.06 18.83 -7.36
N LEU A 151 4.16 18.17 -8.53
CA LEU A 151 5.08 18.54 -9.61
C LEU A 151 4.87 19.96 -10.16
N TRP A 152 3.77 20.63 -9.77
CA TRP A 152 3.45 22.00 -10.15
C TRP A 152 4.32 23.08 -9.48
N LEU A 153 5.21 22.74 -8.54
CA LEU A 153 6.12 23.70 -7.89
C LEU A 153 7.55 23.70 -8.47
N LEU A 154 7.85 22.86 -9.46
CA LEU A 154 9.11 22.96 -10.19
C LEU A 154 8.91 23.90 -11.39
N PRO A 155 9.64 25.03 -11.50
CA PRO A 155 9.63 25.81 -12.73
C PRO A 155 10.06 24.88 -13.87
N THR A 156 9.28 24.86 -14.96
CA THR A 156 9.57 24.06 -16.15
C THR A 156 10.84 24.58 -16.81
N VAL A 157 11.99 24.07 -16.38
CA VAL A 157 13.24 24.27 -17.11
C VAL A 157 13.34 23.17 -18.16
N GLY A 158 13.00 23.54 -19.40
CA GLY A 158 13.57 23.01 -20.64
C GLY A 158 13.52 21.51 -20.91
N ASN A 159 12.88 21.14 -22.02
CA ASN A 159 12.96 19.85 -22.72
C ASN A 159 14.20 18.99 -22.42
N VAL A 160 14.07 18.04 -21.49
CA VAL A 160 14.81 16.76 -21.55
C VAL A 160 13.89 15.66 -21.04
N ALA A 161 13.56 14.73 -21.92
CA ALA A 161 13.00 13.45 -21.54
C ALA A 161 14.02 12.68 -20.70
N ALA A 162 13.77 12.55 -19.40
CA ALA A 162 14.41 11.53 -18.58
C ALA A 162 13.36 10.96 -17.63
N LYS A 163 12.84 9.80 -18.03
CA LYS A 163 12.04 8.89 -17.22
C LYS A 163 12.97 8.28 -16.16
N LEU A 164 13.39 9.08 -15.19
CA LEU A 164 14.17 8.64 -14.04
C LEU A 164 13.34 8.92 -12.79
N CYS A 165 12.44 7.99 -12.46
CA CYS A 165 11.78 7.96 -11.17
C CYS A 165 12.80 7.46 -10.11
N CYS A 166 13.87 8.23 -9.91
CA CYS A 166 14.65 8.18 -8.68
C CYS A 166 13.98 9.20 -7.75
N ARG A 167 12.84 8.82 -7.19
CA ARG A 167 12.06 9.68 -6.31
C ARG A 167 12.73 9.64 -4.94
N LEU A 168 13.52 10.68 -4.67
CA LEU A 168 14.22 10.91 -3.42
C LEU A 168 13.22 10.74 -2.25
N VAL A 169 13.43 9.73 -1.43
CA VAL A 169 12.79 9.64 -0.11
C VAL A 169 13.52 10.68 0.75
N LEU A 170 12.97 11.89 0.80
CA LEU A 170 13.34 12.84 1.83
C LEU A 170 12.75 12.32 3.14
N ILE A 171 13.61 11.69 3.94
CA ILE A 171 13.45 11.48 5.38
C ILE A 171 13.47 12.82 6.09
#